data_AF-A0A158E2B1-F1
#
_entry.id   AF-A0A158E2B1-F1
#
_cell.length_a   1.000
_cell.length_b   1.000
_cell.length_c   1.000
_cell.angle_alpha   90.00
_cell.angle_beta   90.00
_cell.angle_gamma   90.00
#
_symmetry.space_group_name_H-M   'P 1'
#
loop_
_entity.id
_entity.type
_entity.pdbx_description
1 polymer ?
#
loop_
_entity_poly.entity_id
_entity_poly.type
_entity_poly.pdbx_seq_one_letter_code
_entity_poly.pdbx_strand_id
1 'polypeptide(L)'
;MQAMGMRRAIIVAGAVALAGCATVTTPTKGDPFESYNRTMFKVNDTVDQYAFKPVAKGYVWAVPEPVRNSVTNFFSNIGDVYIAANNLLQLKIADGVSDIMRVAINTLFGVGGLFDVATIAKLPKHSGDFGLTLGHYGMPSGPYVVLPLLGPSTVRDSAGLVVDYFGNPLTYVSPDSVSWALYGVNLINVRANLLGATDVLADAALDKYSFVRNAYLQRRQYLISGGENDTPDYGEAPLPNYGDTEGAAAAEGASATSAAPASGTAAAPAPASGPSNTVPGNQYVPPAGFPSFRLR
;
A
#
# COMPACT_ATOMS: atom_id res chain seq x y z
N MET A 1 44.88 5.98 -11.70
CA MET A 1 43.73 6.86 -12.08
C MET A 1 42.98 6.41 -13.34
N GLN A 2 43.62 5.85 -14.37
CA GLN A 2 42.95 5.43 -15.62
C GLN A 2 41.91 4.29 -15.47
N ALA A 3 42.14 3.31 -14.58
CA ALA A 3 41.21 2.19 -14.40
C ALA A 3 39.84 2.58 -13.78
N MET A 4 39.80 3.69 -13.04
CA MET A 4 38.57 4.16 -12.39
C MET A 4 37.64 4.91 -13.35
N GLY A 5 38.20 5.58 -14.38
CA GLY A 5 37.45 6.19 -15.48
C GLY A 5 36.82 5.16 -16.41
N MET A 6 37.54 4.08 -16.73
CA MET A 6 37.05 3.00 -17.59
C MET A 6 35.87 2.25 -16.95
N ARG A 7 35.92 1.99 -15.63
CA ARG A 7 34.82 1.34 -14.90
C ARG A 7 33.56 2.23 -14.87
N ARG A 8 33.71 3.54 -14.67
CA ARG A 8 32.58 4.49 -14.72
C ARG A 8 31.97 4.57 -16.12
N ALA A 9 32.79 4.58 -17.17
CA ALA A 9 32.31 4.58 -18.55
C ALA A 9 31.55 3.29 -18.91
N ILE A 10 32.00 2.13 -18.43
CA ILE A 10 31.31 0.85 -18.65
C ILE A 10 29.97 0.80 -17.89
N ILE A 11 29.91 1.33 -16.67
CA ILE A 11 28.66 1.39 -15.90
C ILE A 11 27.65 2.33 -16.57
N VAL A 12 28.10 3.51 -17.04
CA VAL A 12 27.25 4.47 -17.75
C VAL A 12 26.78 3.91 -19.10
N ALA A 13 27.67 3.26 -19.86
CA ALA A 13 27.32 2.62 -21.13
C ALA A 13 26.35 1.44 -20.93
N GLY A 14 26.52 0.66 -19.85
CA GLY A 14 25.59 -0.40 -19.47
C GLY A 14 24.21 0.14 -19.11
N ALA A 15 24.15 1.24 -18.36
CA ALA A 15 22.89 1.90 -18.01
C ALA A 15 22.15 2.46 -19.25
N VAL A 16 22.88 3.03 -20.22
CA VAL A 16 22.29 3.53 -21.48
C VAL A 16 21.83 2.38 -22.38
N ALA A 17 22.59 1.28 -22.45
CA ALA A 17 22.20 0.10 -23.24
C ALA A 17 20.93 -0.58 -22.69
N LEU A 18 20.75 -0.60 -21.36
CA LEU A 18 19.54 -1.14 -20.73
C LEU A 18 18.31 -0.23 -20.95
N ALA A 19 18.50 1.09 -21.09
CA ALA A 19 17.41 2.02 -21.36
C ALA A 19 16.80 1.83 -22.77
N GLY A 20 17.57 1.32 -23.73
CA GLY A 20 17.12 1.10 -25.12
C GLY A 20 16.21 -0.11 -25.34
N CYS A 21 16.15 -1.07 -24.41
CA CYS A 21 15.33 -2.28 -24.56
C CYS A 21 13.91 -2.17 -23.98
N ALA A 22 13.54 -1.02 -23.41
CA ALA A 22 12.26 -0.81 -22.74
C ALA A 22 11.22 -0.06 -23.59
N THR A 23 11.36 -0.02 -24.92
CA THR A 23 10.36 0.61 -25.79
C THR A 23 9.09 -0.24 -25.86
N VAL A 24 8.05 0.19 -25.15
CA VAL A 24 6.72 -0.45 -25.15
C VAL A 24 5.94 0.03 -26.38
N THR A 25 5.50 -0.90 -27.22
CA THR A 25 4.85 -0.64 -28.51
C THR A 25 3.44 -0.06 -28.41
N THR A 26 2.81 -0.13 -27.24
CA THR A 26 1.48 0.47 -26.95
C THR A 26 1.36 0.70 -25.43
N PRO A 27 1.81 1.85 -24.90
CA PRO A 27 1.68 2.15 -23.48
C PRO A 27 0.21 2.44 -23.12
N THR A 28 -0.31 1.79 -22.07
CA THR A 28 -1.60 2.16 -21.48
C THR A 28 -1.49 3.52 -20.81
N LYS A 29 -2.55 4.34 -20.89
CA LYS A 29 -2.60 5.67 -20.26
C LYS A 29 -2.24 5.54 -18.77
N GLY A 30 -1.13 6.15 -18.34
CA GLY A 30 -0.63 6.10 -16.96
C GLY A 30 0.34 4.97 -16.61
N ASP A 31 0.55 3.97 -17.47
CA ASP A 31 1.50 2.87 -17.25
C ASP A 31 2.32 2.55 -18.52
N PRO A 32 3.36 3.35 -18.81
CA PRO A 32 4.20 3.14 -19.98
C PRO A 32 4.96 1.81 -19.99
N PHE A 33 5.17 1.19 -18.82
CA PHE A 33 5.93 -0.04 -18.66
C PHE A 33 5.05 -1.26 -18.38
N GLU A 34 3.77 -1.24 -18.77
CA GLU A 34 2.81 -2.28 -18.41
C GLU A 34 3.26 -3.70 -18.76
N SER A 35 3.87 -3.90 -19.93
CA SER A 35 4.34 -5.24 -20.36
C SER A 35 5.42 -5.80 -19.42
N TYR A 36 6.40 -4.97 -19.06
CA TYR A 36 7.42 -5.30 -18.08
C TYR A 36 6.80 -5.49 -16.70
N ASN A 37 5.94 -4.56 -16.28
CA ASN A 37 5.33 -4.55 -14.96
C ASN A 37 4.46 -5.79 -14.71
N ARG A 38 3.62 -6.19 -15.68
CA ARG A 38 2.83 -7.44 -15.59
C ARG A 38 3.72 -8.67 -15.55
N THR A 39 4.80 -8.71 -16.33
CA THR A 39 5.75 -9.83 -16.32
C THR A 39 6.43 -9.95 -14.97
N MET A 40 6.98 -8.84 -14.45
CA MET A 40 7.65 -8.82 -13.16
C MET A 40 6.68 -9.09 -12.01
N PHE A 41 5.43 -8.62 -12.12
CA PHE A 41 4.36 -8.94 -11.18
C PHE A 41 4.11 -10.45 -11.12
N LYS A 42 4.05 -11.15 -12.26
CA LYS A 42 3.93 -12.61 -12.29
C LYS A 42 5.14 -13.31 -11.66
N VAL A 43 6.35 -12.81 -11.90
CA VAL A 43 7.57 -13.36 -11.27
C VAL A 43 7.47 -13.22 -9.75
N ASN A 44 7.17 -12.03 -9.24
CA ASN A 44 7.02 -11.77 -7.81
C ASN A 44 5.90 -12.61 -7.20
N ASP A 45 4.76 -12.72 -7.88
CA ASP A 45 3.62 -13.51 -7.42
C ASP A 45 3.95 -15.01 -7.38
N THR A 46 4.70 -15.52 -8.35
CA THR A 46 5.19 -16.91 -8.35
C THR A 46 6.13 -17.15 -7.17
N VAL A 47 7.11 -16.27 -6.95
CA VAL A 47 8.03 -16.38 -5.81
C VAL A 47 7.25 -16.31 -4.49
N ASP A 48 6.25 -15.43 -4.39
CA ASP A 48 5.39 -15.37 -3.21
C ASP A 48 4.64 -16.68 -2.97
N GLN A 49 3.97 -17.21 -3.99
CA GLN A 49 3.18 -18.44 -3.87
C GLN A 49 4.03 -19.66 -3.46
N TYR A 50 5.25 -19.80 -4.01
CA TYR A 50 6.08 -20.98 -3.79
C TYR A 50 7.12 -20.84 -2.67
N ALA A 51 7.48 -19.61 -2.27
CA ALA A 51 8.47 -19.38 -1.21
C ALA A 51 7.91 -18.60 -0.02
N PHE A 52 7.45 -17.36 -0.21
CA PHE A 52 7.11 -16.51 0.94
C PHE A 52 5.80 -16.91 1.63
N LYS A 53 4.74 -17.23 0.88
CA LYS A 53 3.45 -17.67 1.40
C LYS A 53 3.54 -18.94 2.25
N PRO A 54 4.19 -20.05 1.82
CA PRO A 54 4.31 -21.24 2.67
C PRO A 54 5.16 -20.97 3.92
N VAL A 55 6.25 -20.20 3.81
CA VAL A 55 7.07 -19.82 4.97
C VAL A 55 6.28 -18.96 5.96
N ALA A 56 5.51 -17.99 5.46
CA ALA A 56 4.64 -17.15 6.28
C ALA A 56 3.54 -17.96 6.99
N LYS A 57 2.92 -18.94 6.30
CA LYS A 57 1.96 -19.87 6.93
C LYS A 57 2.62 -20.70 8.02
N GLY A 58 3.84 -21.20 7.77
CA GLY A 58 4.64 -21.91 8.78
C GLY A 58 4.96 -21.04 10.00
N TYR A 59 5.31 -19.77 9.78
CA TYR A 59 5.53 -18.80 10.85
C TYR A 59 4.26 -18.52 11.66
N VAL A 60 3.11 -18.34 11.02
CA VAL A 60 1.81 -18.17 11.70
C VAL A 60 1.44 -19.42 12.51
N TRP A 61 1.72 -20.59 11.98
CA TRP A 61 1.45 -21.86 12.67
C TRP A 61 2.37 -22.09 13.87
N ALA A 62 3.67 -21.78 13.75
CA ALA A 62 4.67 -22.04 14.79
C ALA A 62 4.71 -20.97 15.90
N VAL A 63 4.43 -19.71 15.58
CA VAL A 63 4.61 -18.57 16.49
C VAL A 63 3.26 -18.00 16.93
N PRO A 64 2.94 -18.00 18.24
CA PRO A 64 1.71 -17.44 18.75
C PRO A 64 1.55 -15.95 18.44
N GLU A 65 0.30 -15.51 18.27
CA GLU A 65 -0.03 -14.13 17.91
C GLU A 65 0.62 -13.06 18.80
N PRO A 66 0.68 -13.19 20.15
CA PRO A 66 1.33 -12.18 20.99
C PRO A 66 2.81 -11.97 20.64
N VAL A 67 3.52 -13.05 20.31
CA VAL A 67 4.94 -12.99 19.92
C VAL A 67 5.08 -12.35 18.54
N ARG A 68 4.21 -12.68 17.58
CA ARG A 68 4.21 -12.04 16.26
C ARG A 68 3.89 -10.55 16.34
N ASN A 69 3.00 -10.16 17.24
CA ASN A 69 2.69 -8.75 17.50
C ASN A 69 3.92 -8.04 18.07
N SER A 70 4.67 -8.67 18.98
CA SER A 70 5.93 -8.09 19.46
C SER A 70 7.00 -7.95 18.37
N VAL A 71 7.13 -8.92 17.47
CA VAL A 71 8.03 -8.81 16.30
C VAL A 71 7.59 -7.66 15.39
N THR A 72 6.28 -7.53 15.15
CA THR A 72 5.71 -6.44 14.36
C THR A 72 5.98 -5.07 15.01
N ASN A 73 5.79 -4.96 16.33
CA ASN A 73 6.07 -3.74 17.08
C ASN A 73 7.56 -3.37 17.04
N PHE A 74 8.45 -4.35 17.17
CA PHE A 74 9.89 -4.13 17.12
C PHE A 74 10.33 -3.50 15.80
N PHE A 75 9.93 -4.08 14.67
CA PHE A 75 10.25 -3.51 13.35
C PHE A 75 9.52 -2.20 13.09
N SER A 76 8.29 -2.05 13.59
CA SER A 76 7.54 -0.79 13.54
C SER A 76 8.27 0.32 14.29
N ASN A 77 8.84 0.04 15.47
CA ASN A 77 9.60 0.99 16.28
C ASN A 77 10.90 1.44 15.58
N ILE A 78 11.61 0.50 14.96
CA ILE A 78 12.76 0.84 14.11
C ILE A 78 12.33 1.71 12.93
N GLY A 79 11.17 1.39 12.34
CA GLY A 79 10.64 2.17 11.23
C GLY A 79 10.26 3.59 11.58
N ASP A 80 9.73 3.80 12.79
CA ASP A 80 9.36 5.12 13.30
C ASP A 80 10.56 6.10 13.32
N VAL A 81 11.81 5.61 13.37
CA VAL A 81 13.04 6.44 13.30
C VAL A 81 13.15 7.15 11.95
N TYR A 82 13.06 6.42 10.84
CA TYR A 82 13.20 7.04 9.51
C TYR A 82 11.90 7.76 9.11
N ILE A 83 10.73 7.35 9.64
CA ILE A 83 9.47 8.08 9.46
C ILE A 83 9.57 9.46 10.13
N ALA A 84 10.07 9.53 11.37
CA ALA A 84 10.30 10.79 12.07
C ALA A 84 11.22 11.73 11.28
N ALA A 85 12.34 11.20 10.77
CA ALA A 85 13.26 11.97 9.94
C ALA A 85 12.58 12.54 8.69
N ASN A 86 11.79 11.72 7.99
CA ASN A 86 11.04 12.16 6.80
C ASN A 86 9.95 13.18 7.15
N ASN A 87 9.23 13.03 8.26
CA ASN A 87 8.23 14.01 8.70
C ASN A 87 8.89 15.36 9.04
N LEU A 88 10.04 15.35 9.69
CA LEU A 88 10.82 16.57 9.94
C LEU A 88 11.34 17.19 8.64
N LEU A 89 11.81 16.38 7.68
CA LEU A 89 12.19 16.86 6.36
C LEU A 89 11.00 17.48 5.62
N GLN A 90 9.79 16.94 5.77
CA GLN A 90 8.55 17.51 5.21
C GLN A 90 8.00 18.71 6.03
N LEU A 91 8.75 19.23 6.99
CA LEU A 91 8.33 20.30 7.90
C LEU A 91 7.06 20.00 8.73
N LYS A 92 6.69 18.73 8.84
CA LYS A 92 5.61 18.23 9.70
C LYS A 92 6.14 18.03 11.11
N ILE A 93 6.45 19.14 11.79
CA ILE A 93 7.15 19.13 13.09
C ILE A 93 6.37 18.36 14.16
N ALA A 94 5.05 18.53 14.23
CA ALA A 94 4.21 17.83 15.19
C ALA A 94 4.27 16.30 15.00
N ASP A 95 4.13 15.84 13.75
CA ASP A 95 4.17 14.41 13.40
C ASP A 95 5.56 13.83 13.68
N GLY A 96 6.62 14.52 13.27
CA GLY A 96 8.00 14.09 13.49
C GLY A 96 8.37 13.98 14.98
N VAL A 97 7.96 14.97 15.79
CA VAL A 97 8.16 14.90 17.26
C VAL A 97 7.31 13.79 17.88
N SER A 98 6.08 13.59 17.42
CA SER A 98 5.23 12.48 17.88
C SER A 98 5.91 11.13 17.60
N ASP A 99 6.46 10.92 16.40
CA ASP A 99 7.15 9.67 16.05
C ASP A 99 8.45 9.47 16.85
N ILE A 100 9.22 10.53 17.12
CA ILE A 100 10.37 10.47 18.04
C ILE A 100 9.93 10.03 19.43
N MET A 101 8.82 10.58 19.93
CA MET A 101 8.26 10.20 21.23
C MET A 101 7.78 8.74 21.23
N ARG A 102 7.19 8.26 20.13
CA ARG A 102 6.86 6.83 19.97
C ARG A 102 8.10 5.96 20.09
N VAL A 103 9.17 6.29 19.37
CA VAL A 103 10.45 5.56 19.44
C VAL A 103 10.98 5.56 20.87
N ALA A 104 11.02 6.71 21.53
CA ALA A 104 11.54 6.83 22.89
C ALA A 104 10.71 5.99 23.88
N ILE A 105 9.38 6.11 23.86
CA ILE A 105 8.49 5.41 24.79
C ILE A 105 8.53 3.90 24.55
N ASN A 106 8.44 3.44 23.31
CA ASN A 106 8.46 2.02 22.99
C ASN A 106 9.83 1.40 23.26
N THR A 107 10.91 2.15 23.08
CA THR A 107 12.26 1.66 23.40
C THR A 107 12.46 1.55 24.91
N LEU A 108 12.09 2.59 25.69
CA LEU A 108 12.32 2.64 27.14
C LEU A 108 11.33 1.78 27.93
N PHE A 109 10.04 1.94 27.66
CA PHE A 109 8.96 1.28 28.42
C PHE A 109 8.41 0.05 27.70
N GLY A 110 8.62 -0.06 26.40
CA GLY A 110 8.17 -1.19 25.58
C GLY A 110 9.23 -2.27 25.34
N VAL A 111 10.29 -2.32 26.17
CA VAL A 111 11.37 -3.32 26.09
C VAL A 111 12.01 -3.34 24.68
N GLY A 112 12.60 -2.21 24.29
CA GLY A 112 13.27 -2.09 22.98
C GLY A 112 12.30 -2.09 21.78
N GLY A 113 11.02 -1.81 22.01
CA GLY A 113 9.99 -1.75 20.97
C GLY A 113 9.16 -3.02 20.82
N LEU A 114 9.33 -4.05 21.66
CA LEU A 114 8.50 -5.27 21.63
C LEU A 114 7.05 -5.01 22.05
N PHE A 115 6.80 -3.98 22.86
CA PHE A 115 5.47 -3.56 23.28
C PHE A 115 5.19 -2.12 22.84
N ASP A 116 4.04 -1.90 22.19
CA ASP A 116 3.62 -0.58 21.73
C ASP A 116 2.93 0.22 22.85
N VAL A 117 3.73 0.69 23.80
CA VAL A 117 3.29 1.53 24.91
C VAL A 117 2.87 2.93 24.43
N ALA A 118 3.46 3.40 23.33
CA ALA A 118 3.15 4.71 22.76
C ALA A 118 1.70 4.82 22.28
N THR A 119 1.14 3.72 21.74
CA THR A 119 -0.28 3.66 21.39
C THR A 119 -1.19 3.74 22.61
N ILE A 120 -0.79 3.13 23.75
CA ILE A 120 -1.52 3.29 25.03
C ILE A 120 -1.47 4.75 25.50
N ALA A 121 -0.34 5.44 25.26
CA ALA A 121 -0.18 6.87 25.50
C ALA A 121 -0.88 7.77 24.46
N LYS A 122 -1.67 7.20 23.54
CA LYS A 122 -2.42 7.90 22.47
C LYS A 122 -1.55 8.70 21.50
N LEU A 123 -0.30 8.29 21.29
CA LEU A 123 0.53 8.89 20.25
C LEU A 123 0.13 8.33 18.88
N PRO A 124 -0.31 9.17 17.92
CA PRO A 124 -0.67 8.71 16.59
C PRO A 124 0.56 8.15 15.87
N LYS A 125 0.35 7.07 15.10
CA LYS A 125 1.38 6.49 14.24
C LYS A 125 1.24 7.09 12.83
N HIS A 126 2.35 7.54 12.27
CA HIS A 126 2.38 8.09 10.92
C HIS A 126 3.01 7.13 9.91
N SER A 127 2.96 7.52 8.64
CA SER A 127 3.65 6.85 7.54
C SER A 127 4.56 7.86 6.84
N GLY A 128 5.79 7.46 6.53
CA GLY A 128 6.77 8.33 5.90
C GLY A 128 7.86 7.50 5.24
N ASP A 129 8.32 7.97 4.08
CA ASP A 129 9.47 7.45 3.36
C ASP A 129 10.04 8.57 2.49
N PHE A 130 11.25 8.40 1.98
CA PHE A 130 11.91 9.44 1.21
C PHE A 130 11.21 9.73 -0.11
N GLY A 131 10.52 8.73 -0.70
CA GLY A 131 9.67 8.93 -1.87
C GLY A 131 8.53 9.93 -1.61
N LEU A 132 7.89 9.85 -0.45
CA LEU A 132 6.87 10.82 -0.03
C LEU A 132 7.47 12.20 0.23
N THR A 133 8.67 12.26 0.81
CA THR A 133 9.38 13.53 1.03
C THR A 133 9.69 14.22 -0.29
N LEU A 134 10.16 13.48 -1.30
CA LEU A 134 10.34 14.02 -2.65
C LEU A 134 9.01 14.49 -3.26
N GLY A 135 7.94 13.73 -3.06
CA GLY A 135 6.59 14.10 -3.50
C GLY A 135 6.06 15.37 -2.84
N HIS A 136 6.33 15.56 -1.55
CA HIS A 136 5.97 16.77 -0.80
C HIS A 136 6.64 18.02 -1.39
N TYR A 137 7.87 17.89 -1.88
CA TYR A 137 8.60 18.95 -2.58
C TYR A 137 8.27 19.07 -4.09
N GLY A 138 7.19 18.43 -4.55
CA GLY A 138 6.68 18.56 -5.91
C GLY A 138 7.38 17.66 -6.94
N MET A 139 8.23 16.72 -6.53
CA MET A 139 8.78 15.75 -7.47
C MET A 139 7.67 14.82 -7.97
N PRO A 140 7.40 14.78 -9.29
CA PRO A 140 6.38 13.90 -9.84
C PRO A 140 6.78 12.44 -9.60
N SER A 141 5.79 11.57 -9.39
CA SER A 141 6.04 10.14 -9.15
C SER A 141 6.78 9.47 -10.33
N GLY A 142 6.52 9.96 -11.55
CA GLY A 142 6.97 9.32 -12.78
C GLY A 142 6.17 8.04 -13.08
N PRO A 143 6.59 7.27 -14.10
CA PRO A 143 5.96 6.01 -14.45
C PRO A 143 5.89 5.01 -13.28
N TYR A 144 4.79 4.25 -13.24
CA TYR A 144 4.69 3.08 -12.37
C TYR A 144 5.67 1.99 -12.80
N VAL A 145 6.31 1.33 -11.84
CA VAL A 145 7.25 0.25 -12.08
C VAL A 145 7.09 -0.84 -11.02
N VAL A 146 7.07 -2.10 -11.45
CA VAL A 146 7.14 -3.26 -10.54
C VAL A 146 8.59 -3.66 -10.39
N LEU A 147 9.11 -3.53 -9.17
CA LEU A 147 10.46 -3.93 -8.82
C LEU A 147 10.52 -5.44 -8.55
N PRO A 148 11.60 -6.12 -8.98
CA PRO A 148 11.82 -7.53 -8.65
C PRO A 148 11.84 -7.71 -7.12
N LEU A 149 11.06 -8.66 -6.62
CA LEU A 149 10.86 -9.01 -5.20
C LEU A 149 10.27 -7.92 -4.29
N LEU A 150 10.55 -6.65 -4.56
CA LEU A 150 10.10 -5.50 -3.76
C LEU A 150 8.67 -5.06 -4.09
N GLY A 151 8.19 -5.35 -5.30
CA GLY A 151 6.79 -5.13 -5.69
C GLY A 151 6.49 -3.74 -6.29
N PRO A 152 5.26 -3.22 -6.12
CA PRO A 152 4.78 -1.96 -6.70
C PRO A 152 5.62 -0.75 -6.29
N SER A 153 6.02 0.08 -7.25
CA SER A 153 6.76 1.33 -7.03
C SER A 153 6.47 2.36 -8.12
N THR A 154 7.03 3.57 -7.97
CA THR A 154 7.19 4.56 -9.05
C THR A 154 8.66 4.87 -9.27
N VAL A 155 9.03 5.58 -10.34
CA VAL A 155 10.44 5.99 -10.55
C VAL A 155 10.96 6.81 -9.36
N ARG A 156 10.17 7.77 -8.88
CA ARG A 156 10.50 8.56 -7.68
C ARG A 156 10.62 7.67 -6.44
N ASP A 157 9.63 6.84 -6.21
CA ASP A 157 9.59 6.02 -4.99
C ASP A 157 10.72 4.97 -4.99
N SER A 158 11.14 4.48 -6.16
CA SER A 158 12.29 3.59 -6.32
C SER A 158 13.61 4.26 -5.97
N ALA A 159 13.78 5.54 -6.32
CA ALA A 159 14.92 6.34 -5.86
C ALA A 159 14.84 6.58 -4.34
N GLY A 160 13.61 6.79 -3.82
CA GLY A 160 13.32 6.88 -2.39
C GLY A 160 13.81 5.66 -1.60
N LEU A 161 13.49 4.46 -2.09
CA LEU A 161 13.89 3.20 -1.45
C LEU A 161 15.41 3.09 -1.24
N VAL A 162 16.24 3.64 -2.14
CA VAL A 162 17.70 3.62 -1.99
C VAL A 162 18.11 4.50 -0.80
N VAL A 163 17.50 5.67 -0.64
CA VAL A 163 17.78 6.57 0.48
C VAL A 163 17.24 5.98 1.78
N ASP A 164 16.04 5.41 1.75
CA ASP A 164 15.43 4.74 2.91
C ASP A 164 16.28 3.56 3.38
N TYR A 165 16.93 2.82 2.48
CA TYR A 165 17.89 1.76 2.83
C TYR A 165 19.06 2.30 3.66
N PHE A 166 19.66 3.43 3.27
CA PHE A 166 20.74 4.05 4.05
C PHE A 166 20.23 4.73 5.33
N GLY A 167 18.95 5.11 5.39
CA GLY A 167 18.31 5.67 6.59
C GLY A 167 17.86 4.61 7.60
N ASN A 168 17.82 3.33 7.22
CA ASN A 168 17.34 2.26 8.07
C ASN A 168 18.42 1.79 9.06
N PRO A 169 18.17 1.82 10.39
CA PRO A 169 19.13 1.32 11.37
C PRO A 169 19.53 -0.15 11.17
N LEU A 170 18.66 -0.97 10.58
CA LEU A 170 18.95 -2.38 10.28
C LEU A 170 20.16 -2.54 9.36
N THR A 171 20.40 -1.60 8.45
CA THR A 171 21.52 -1.62 7.50
C THR A 171 22.88 -1.58 8.18
N TYR A 172 22.94 -1.06 9.41
CA TYR A 172 24.19 -0.89 10.17
C TYR A 172 24.41 -1.96 11.25
N VAL A 173 23.56 -2.99 11.31
CA VAL A 173 23.71 -4.10 12.26
C VAL A 173 24.85 -5.01 11.84
N SER A 174 25.82 -5.22 12.74
CA SER A 174 26.97 -6.09 12.51
C SER A 174 26.85 -7.41 13.29
N PRO A 175 27.23 -8.56 12.70
CA PRO A 175 27.70 -8.73 11.32
C PRO A 175 26.57 -8.64 10.29
N ASP A 176 26.91 -8.40 9.01
CA ASP A 176 25.96 -8.24 7.90
C ASP A 176 24.96 -9.40 7.80
N SER A 177 25.38 -10.63 8.15
CA SER A 177 24.50 -11.80 8.17
C SER A 177 23.30 -11.62 9.11
N VAL A 178 23.47 -10.92 10.23
CA VAL A 178 22.39 -10.60 11.18
C VAL A 178 21.48 -9.53 10.59
N SER A 179 22.02 -8.51 9.93
CA SER A 179 21.22 -7.49 9.24
C SER A 179 20.29 -8.14 8.19
N TRP A 180 20.84 -8.98 7.31
CA TRP A 180 20.06 -9.70 6.30
C TRP A 180 19.04 -10.66 6.93
N ALA A 181 19.39 -11.32 8.04
CA ALA A 181 18.44 -12.15 8.77
C ALA A 181 17.26 -11.32 9.31
N LEU A 182 17.51 -10.13 9.86
CA LEU A 182 16.46 -9.24 10.36
C LEU A 182 15.54 -8.75 9.22
N TYR A 183 16.11 -8.40 8.05
CA TYR A 183 15.30 -8.11 6.87
C TYR A 183 14.43 -9.30 6.45
N GLY A 184 14.98 -10.51 6.46
CA GLY A 184 14.24 -11.74 6.15
C GLY A 184 13.10 -12.02 7.14
N VAL A 185 13.35 -11.86 8.44
CA VAL A 185 12.32 -12.01 9.47
C VAL A 185 11.22 -10.96 9.29
N ASN A 186 11.58 -9.70 9.05
CA ASN A 186 10.61 -8.65 8.80
C ASN A 186 9.76 -8.94 7.56
N LEU A 187 10.38 -9.39 6.46
CA LEU A 187 9.68 -9.76 5.23
C LEU A 187 8.64 -10.86 5.48
N ILE A 188 9.03 -11.93 6.18
CA ILE A 188 8.13 -13.04 6.53
C ILE A 188 7.01 -12.54 7.45
N ASN A 189 7.34 -11.72 8.44
CA ASN A 189 6.38 -11.17 9.39
C ASN A 189 5.35 -10.25 8.71
N VAL A 190 5.79 -9.36 7.82
CA VAL A 190 4.90 -8.53 6.99
C VAL A 190 4.02 -9.41 6.11
N ARG A 191 4.59 -10.43 5.44
CA ARG A 191 3.80 -11.33 4.59
C ARG A 191 2.74 -12.10 5.39
N ALA A 192 3.09 -12.56 6.59
CA ALA A 192 2.19 -13.26 7.50
C ALA A 192 0.99 -12.38 7.91
N ASN A 193 1.24 -11.11 8.25
CA ASN A 193 0.18 -10.14 8.57
C ASN A 193 -0.72 -9.82 7.36
N LEU A 194 -0.23 -10.03 6.14
CA LEU A 194 -0.98 -9.77 4.90
C LEU A 194 -1.74 -11.00 4.37
N LEU A 195 -1.52 -12.20 4.91
CA LEU A 195 -2.12 -13.45 4.38
C LEU A 195 -3.64 -13.32 4.21
N GLY A 196 -4.35 -12.91 5.27
CA GLY A 196 -5.81 -12.79 5.26
C GLY A 196 -6.32 -11.81 4.19
N ALA A 197 -5.74 -10.61 4.10
CA ALA A 197 -6.15 -9.61 3.11
C ALA A 197 -5.86 -10.06 1.67
N THR A 198 -4.71 -10.72 1.45
CA THR A 198 -4.32 -11.15 0.11
C THR A 198 -5.05 -12.40 -0.38
N ASP A 199 -5.51 -13.26 0.52
CA ASP A 199 -6.30 -14.44 0.14
C ASP A 199 -7.68 -14.00 -0.37
N VAL A 200 -8.33 -13.07 0.33
CA VAL A 200 -9.59 -12.45 -0.14
C VAL A 200 -9.41 -11.74 -1.49
N LEU A 201 -8.31 -11.00 -1.66
CA LEU A 201 -8.01 -10.33 -2.92
C LEU A 201 -7.80 -11.33 -4.07
N ALA A 202 -7.12 -12.45 -3.81
CA ALA A 202 -6.84 -13.46 -4.82
C ALA A 202 -8.12 -14.12 -5.35
N ASP A 203 -9.12 -14.30 -4.47
CA ASP A 203 -10.40 -14.91 -4.82
C ASP A 203 -11.34 -13.94 -5.55
N ALA A 204 -11.20 -12.63 -5.33
CA ALA A 204 -12.13 -11.61 -5.84
C ALA A 204 -11.68 -10.85 -7.09
N ALA A 205 -10.37 -10.74 -7.36
CA ALA A 205 -9.87 -9.86 -8.41
C ALA A 205 -9.75 -10.56 -9.78
N LEU A 206 -10.53 -10.08 -10.77
CA LEU A 206 -10.41 -10.52 -12.17
C LEU A 206 -9.04 -10.15 -12.78
N ASP A 207 -8.50 -8.97 -12.44
CA ASP A 207 -7.13 -8.55 -12.78
C ASP A 207 -6.40 -8.05 -11.52
N LYS A 208 -5.71 -8.99 -10.85
CA LYS A 208 -4.92 -8.72 -9.63
C LYS A 208 -3.86 -7.63 -9.85
N TYR A 209 -3.25 -7.57 -11.03
CA TYR A 209 -2.20 -6.59 -11.33
C TYR A 209 -2.76 -5.16 -11.30
N SER A 210 -3.83 -4.92 -12.06
CA SER A 210 -4.43 -3.59 -12.17
C SER A 210 -4.99 -3.12 -10.84
N PHE A 211 -5.58 -4.02 -10.05
CA PHE A 211 -6.04 -3.71 -8.70
C PHE A 211 -4.89 -3.25 -7.80
N VAL A 212 -3.80 -4.02 -7.72
CA VAL A 212 -2.65 -3.70 -6.88
C VAL A 212 -1.99 -2.38 -7.32
N ARG A 213 -1.85 -2.16 -8.63
CA ARG A 213 -1.31 -0.91 -9.19
C ARG A 213 -2.15 0.29 -8.76
N ASN A 214 -3.46 0.22 -8.98
CA ASN A 214 -4.36 1.34 -8.70
C ASN A 214 -4.44 1.63 -7.19
N ALA A 215 -4.54 0.59 -6.36
CA ALA A 215 -4.51 0.72 -4.90
C ALA A 215 -3.19 1.34 -4.40
N TYR A 216 -2.05 0.94 -4.98
CA TYR A 216 -0.75 1.53 -4.67
C TYR A 216 -0.73 3.03 -5.00
N LEU A 217 -1.06 3.41 -6.24
CA LEU A 217 -1.03 4.81 -6.69
C LEU A 217 -2.00 5.69 -5.89
N GLN A 218 -3.21 5.19 -5.63
CA GLN A 218 -4.20 5.88 -4.80
C GLN A 218 -3.68 6.13 -3.39
N ARG A 219 -3.09 5.11 -2.75
CA ARG A 219 -2.49 5.25 -1.41
C ARG A 219 -1.34 6.25 -1.42
N ARG A 220 -0.45 6.22 -2.41
CA ARG A 220 0.67 7.18 -2.51
C ARG A 220 0.14 8.61 -2.64
N GLN A 221 -0.86 8.82 -3.47
CA GLN A 221 -1.46 10.13 -3.63
C GLN A 221 -2.09 10.63 -2.33
N TYR A 222 -2.84 9.78 -1.63
CA TYR A 222 -3.44 10.10 -0.34
C TYR A 222 -2.39 10.56 0.70
N LEU A 223 -1.26 9.86 0.77
CA LEU A 223 -0.17 10.21 1.70
C LEU A 223 0.53 11.53 1.35
N ILE A 224 0.57 11.91 0.06
CA ILE A 224 1.16 13.17 -0.38
C ILE A 224 0.20 14.33 -0.17
N SER A 225 -1.08 14.15 -0.51
CA SER A 225 -2.11 15.19 -0.39
C SER A 225 -2.62 15.41 1.03
N GLY A 226 -2.27 14.54 1.98
CA GLY A 226 -2.79 14.59 3.35
C GLY A 226 -4.29 14.26 3.43
N GLY A 227 -4.84 13.61 2.41
CA GLY A 227 -6.27 13.29 2.31
C GLY A 227 -7.17 14.43 1.78
N GLU A 228 -6.60 15.56 1.36
CA GLU A 228 -7.35 16.79 0.99
C GLU A 228 -7.77 16.87 -0.49
N ASN A 229 -7.34 15.94 -1.37
CA ASN A 229 -7.62 16.04 -2.82
C ASN A 229 -8.12 14.73 -3.45
N ASP A 230 -9.16 14.87 -4.28
CA ASP A 230 -9.74 13.86 -5.17
C ASP A 230 -8.67 13.13 -6.00
N THR A 231 -8.87 11.83 -6.15
CA THR A 231 -7.99 10.92 -6.87
C THR A 231 -7.70 11.40 -8.30
N PRO A 232 -6.43 11.39 -8.77
CA PRO A 232 -6.12 11.64 -10.16
C PRO A 232 -6.80 10.61 -11.06
N ASP A 233 -7.41 11.05 -12.16
CA ASP A 233 -8.01 10.17 -13.19
C ASP A 233 -6.91 9.36 -13.90
N TYR A 234 -6.68 8.15 -13.41
CA TYR A 234 -5.78 7.17 -14.02
C TYR A 234 -6.50 6.24 -15.03
N GLY A 235 -7.70 6.61 -15.48
CA GLY A 235 -8.54 5.77 -16.31
C GLY A 235 -9.25 4.70 -15.48
N GLU A 236 -10.56 4.83 -15.36
CA GLU A 236 -11.44 3.85 -14.73
C GLU A 236 -11.37 2.52 -15.51
N ALA A 237 -10.65 1.55 -14.96
CA ALA A 237 -11.17 0.18 -15.03
C ALA A 237 -12.37 0.16 -14.07
N PRO A 238 -13.60 -0.13 -14.54
CA PRO A 238 -14.77 -0.11 -13.68
C PRO A 238 -14.51 -0.97 -12.45
N LEU A 239 -14.62 -0.36 -11.27
CA LEU A 239 -14.66 -1.13 -10.02
C LEU A 239 -15.88 -2.07 -10.10
N PRO A 240 -15.76 -3.34 -9.70
CA PRO A 240 -16.92 -4.20 -9.60
C PRO A 240 -17.98 -3.52 -8.73
N ASN A 241 -19.19 -3.37 -9.27
CA ASN A 241 -20.33 -2.85 -8.54
C ASN A 241 -20.73 -3.89 -7.48
N TYR A 242 -20.50 -3.59 -6.21
CA TYR A 242 -20.93 -4.41 -5.07
C TYR A 242 -22.29 -3.96 -4.52
N GLY A 243 -23.12 -3.31 -5.33
CA GLY A 243 -24.51 -2.99 -5.04
C GLY A 243 -25.43 -4.18 -5.35
N ASP A 244 -26.01 -4.73 -4.29
CA ASP A 244 -27.29 -5.43 -4.24
C ASP A 244 -27.53 -6.55 -5.27
N THR A 245 -26.88 -7.70 -5.09
CA THR A 245 -27.42 -8.97 -5.60
C THR A 245 -28.27 -9.64 -4.52
N GLU A 246 -29.54 -9.25 -4.43
CA GLU A 246 -30.57 -10.21 -4.05
C GLU A 246 -30.80 -11.14 -5.27
N GLY A 247 -30.62 -12.44 -5.05
CA GLY A 247 -31.20 -13.49 -5.89
C GLY A 247 -30.38 -13.90 -7.11
N ALA A 248 -29.43 -14.81 -6.89
CA ALA A 248 -28.92 -15.65 -7.97
C ALA A 248 -30.05 -16.52 -8.56
N ALA A 249 -30.28 -16.43 -9.87
CA ALA A 249 -30.89 -17.51 -10.65
C ALA A 249 -30.52 -17.44 -12.15
N ALA A 250 -29.81 -18.48 -12.57
CA ALA A 250 -29.80 -19.15 -13.87
C ALA A 250 -29.60 -18.36 -15.19
N ALA A 251 -28.57 -18.81 -15.92
CA ALA A 251 -28.28 -18.46 -17.30
C ALA A 251 -29.36 -18.94 -18.29
N GLU A 252 -29.66 -18.13 -19.30
CA GLU A 252 -30.14 -18.62 -20.61
C GLU A 252 -29.93 -17.58 -21.73
N GLY A 253 -29.42 -18.05 -22.87
CA GLY A 253 -29.94 -17.70 -24.20
C GLY A 253 -29.60 -16.36 -24.83
N ALA A 254 -28.71 -16.39 -25.84
CA ALA A 254 -28.53 -15.33 -26.82
C ALA A 254 -29.78 -15.08 -27.67
N SER A 255 -30.08 -13.81 -28.01
CA SER A 255 -30.52 -13.38 -29.35
C SER A 255 -30.91 -11.89 -29.39
N ALA A 256 -30.86 -11.31 -30.59
CA ALA A 256 -30.75 -9.90 -30.91
C ALA A 256 -32.07 -9.10 -30.98
N THR A 257 -31.91 -7.76 -30.96
CA THR A 257 -32.73 -6.71 -31.61
C THR A 257 -34.24 -6.63 -31.34
N SER A 258 -34.71 -5.50 -30.77
CA SER A 258 -35.40 -4.42 -31.51
C SER A 258 -36.28 -3.52 -30.61
N ALA A 259 -36.24 -2.22 -30.93
CA ALA A 259 -37.32 -1.22 -30.89
C ALA A 259 -38.07 -0.88 -29.58
N ALA A 260 -38.01 0.42 -29.24
CA ALA A 260 -39.02 1.15 -28.47
C ALA A 260 -40.40 1.13 -29.16
N PRO A 261 -41.50 1.35 -28.42
CA PRO A 261 -42.11 2.68 -28.47
C PRO A 261 -42.69 3.19 -27.13
N ALA A 262 -43.26 4.38 -27.22
CA ALA A 262 -43.55 5.36 -26.17
C ALA A 262 -44.91 5.24 -25.46
N SER A 263 -45.06 6.15 -24.48
CA SER A 263 -46.27 6.86 -23.99
C SER A 263 -47.21 6.20 -22.97
N GLY A 264 -47.43 6.93 -21.86
CA GLY A 264 -48.51 6.67 -20.89
C GLY A 264 -48.37 7.46 -19.59
N THR A 265 -48.88 8.70 -19.57
CA THR A 265 -49.09 9.57 -18.39
C THR A 265 -50.08 8.99 -17.37
N ALA A 266 -49.79 9.11 -16.07
CA ALA A 266 -50.81 9.32 -15.03
C ALA A 266 -50.19 9.89 -13.74
N ALA A 267 -50.86 10.91 -13.19
CA ALA A 267 -50.45 11.73 -12.05
C ALA A 267 -50.79 11.10 -10.67
N ALA A 268 -50.18 11.69 -9.64
CA ALA A 268 -50.15 11.34 -8.22
C ALA A 268 -51.51 11.31 -7.49
N PRO A 269 -51.51 10.82 -6.24
CA PRO A 269 -51.94 11.70 -5.14
C PRO A 269 -50.94 11.73 -3.96
N ALA A 270 -50.81 12.91 -3.35
CA ALA A 270 -50.36 13.14 -1.97
C ALA A 270 -51.61 13.54 -1.13
N PRO A 271 -51.58 13.85 0.19
CA PRO A 271 -50.44 13.93 1.14
C PRO A 271 -50.74 13.36 2.57
N ALA A 272 -49.73 13.33 3.48
CA ALA A 272 -49.89 13.61 4.92
C ALA A 272 -48.54 13.74 5.68
N SER A 273 -48.08 14.99 5.81
CA SER A 273 -47.63 15.70 7.03
C SER A 273 -46.79 15.03 8.15
N GLY A 274 -45.52 15.49 8.28
CA GLY A 274 -44.87 15.85 9.58
C GLY A 274 -43.54 15.13 9.93
N PRO A 275 -42.64 15.75 10.74
CA PRO A 275 -42.11 17.11 10.68
C PRO A 275 -40.64 17.13 10.18
N SER A 276 -40.27 18.25 9.55
CA SER A 276 -38.91 18.56 9.13
C SER A 276 -37.96 18.74 10.32
N ASN A 277 -36.93 17.89 10.43
CA ASN A 277 -35.71 18.22 11.16
C ASN A 277 -34.55 18.27 10.16
N THR A 278 -34.31 19.46 9.63
CA THR A 278 -33.06 19.85 8.98
C THR A 278 -31.93 19.82 10.01
N VAL A 279 -31.02 18.86 9.91
CA VAL A 279 -29.77 18.83 10.67
C VAL A 279 -28.67 19.49 9.81
N PRO A 280 -27.97 20.53 10.29
CA PRO A 280 -26.88 21.15 9.54
C PRO A 280 -25.69 20.18 9.39
N GLY A 281 -25.10 20.16 8.19
CA GLY A 281 -24.11 19.17 7.75
C GLY A 281 -22.71 19.33 8.34
N ASN A 282 -22.54 19.15 9.65
CA ASN A 282 -21.20 19.05 10.25
C ASN A 282 -21.15 18.28 11.59
N GLN A 283 -21.86 17.16 11.72
CA GLN A 283 -21.66 16.23 12.84
C GLN A 283 -21.54 14.78 12.36
N TYR A 284 -20.35 14.23 12.53
CA TYR A 284 -20.08 12.80 12.40
C TYR A 284 -20.71 12.08 13.60
N VAL A 285 -21.72 11.26 13.34
CA VAL A 285 -22.25 10.28 14.29
C VAL A 285 -21.57 8.95 13.99
N PRO A 286 -20.70 8.42 14.87
CA PRO A 286 -20.11 7.11 14.64
C PRO A 286 -21.21 6.04 14.64
N PRO A 287 -21.17 5.03 13.75
CA PRO A 287 -22.11 3.92 13.81
C PRO A 287 -21.95 3.20 15.15
N ALA A 288 -23.10 2.92 15.79
CA ALA A 288 -23.18 2.19 17.04
C ALA A 288 -22.38 0.88 16.94
N GLY A 289 -21.44 0.69 17.87
CA GLY A 289 -20.50 -0.42 17.88
C GLY A 289 -21.17 -1.78 17.74
N PHE A 290 -20.57 -2.62 16.90
CA PHE A 290 -20.96 -4.01 16.77
C PHE A 290 -20.79 -4.74 18.11
N PRO A 291 -21.73 -5.61 18.50
CA PRO A 291 -21.64 -6.34 19.76
C PRO A 291 -20.45 -7.30 19.76
N SER A 292 -19.64 -7.19 20.80
CA SER A 292 -18.49 -8.04 21.08
C SER A 292 -18.91 -9.51 21.23
N PHE A 293 -18.48 -10.39 20.32
CA PHE A 293 -18.51 -11.82 20.56
C PHE A 293 -17.39 -12.19 21.54
N ARG A 294 -17.79 -12.54 22.76
CA ARG A 294 -16.94 -13.27 23.71
C ARG A 294 -16.94 -14.74 23.32
N LEU A 295 -15.76 -15.32 23.10
CA LEU A 295 -15.57 -16.76 23.19
C LEU A 295 -14.45 -17.04 24.19
N ARG A 296 -14.72 -18.01 25.04
CA ARG A 296 -13.84 -18.52 26.11
C ARG A 296 -12.60 -19.19 25.54
#